data_AF-A0A660UH18-F1
#
_entry.id   AF-A0A660UH18-F1
#
_cell.length_a   1.000
_cell.length_b   1.000
_cell.length_c   1.000
_cell.angle_alpha   90.00
_cell.angle_beta   90.00
_cell.angle_gamma   90.00
#
_symmetry.space_group_name_H-M   'P 1'
#
loop_
_entity.id
_entity.type
_entity.pdbx_description
1 polymer ?
#
loop_
_entity_poly.entity_id
_entity_poly.type
_entity_poly.pdbx_seq_one_letter_code
_entity_poly.pdbx_strand_id
1 'polypeptide(L)'
;MWGSLSRFALCRLTQQVGDPRNWRPNILLFADQLEKRTGQLRMAAWFNQNRGILTVCDVIAGSPAENAEVVSNRSEEMAGILRREGIVAFSEVDVMEDFESGVLNIVQANGIGAMRANTVAFGWPSRAEKLQSLLKIIRQLAGIGKASLIIHPTPPEGPRRFDRIDIWWRGKYNNGDLMLLLAYLLSVNPLWREAQINLRTIVTKDMTRPDIEQSLTALIEAVRIKARQDVIVLEEGKSVVETMQETSAEADVVFLGLMPPEAGAEEEYANRLIEILEPLPTAVLVHNSGPFKGQLL
;
A
#
# COMPACT_ATOMS: atom_id res chain seq x y z
N MET A 1 -27.87 1.85 21.71
CA MET A 1 -27.72 3.19 21.12
C MET A 1 -26.70 3.20 19.99
N TRP A 2 -25.44 2.81 20.22
CA TRP A 2 -24.39 2.76 19.19
C TRP A 2 -24.71 1.88 17.97
N GLY A 3 -25.22 0.65 18.17
CA GLY A 3 -25.57 -0.23 17.04
C GLY A 3 -26.62 0.37 16.08
N SER A 4 -27.61 1.10 16.60
CA SER A 4 -28.62 1.78 15.79
C SER A 4 -28.01 2.94 14.98
N LEU A 5 -27.09 3.70 15.57
CA LEU A 5 -26.37 4.78 14.90
C LEU A 5 -25.46 4.22 13.79
N SER A 6 -24.70 3.17 14.09
CA SER A 6 -23.83 2.51 13.11
C SER A 6 -24.64 1.98 11.93
N ARG A 7 -25.76 1.29 12.19
CA ARG A 7 -26.65 0.80 11.13
C ARG A 7 -27.19 1.94 10.27
N PHE A 8 -27.63 3.04 10.88
CA PHE A 8 -28.10 4.21 10.14
C PHE A 8 -27.00 4.80 9.24
N ALA A 9 -25.79 4.97 9.77
CA ALA A 9 -24.64 5.48 9.02
C ALA A 9 -24.29 4.57 7.83
N LEU A 10 -24.24 3.24 8.04
CA LEU A 10 -23.99 2.26 6.99
C LEU A 10 -25.03 2.30 5.86
N CYS A 11 -26.33 2.39 6.21
CA CYS A 11 -27.40 2.54 5.23
C CYS A 11 -27.28 3.86 4.45
N ARG A 12 -26.87 4.95 5.10
CA ARG A 12 -26.64 6.23 4.41
C ARG A 12 -25.46 6.16 3.44
N LEU A 13 -24.37 5.52 3.83
CA LEU A 13 -23.20 5.32 2.95
C LEU A 13 -23.57 4.53 1.69
N THR A 14 -24.42 3.50 1.78
CA THR A 14 -24.85 2.73 0.60
C THR A 14 -25.65 3.53 -0.43
N GLN A 15 -26.22 4.68 -0.03
CA GLN A 15 -27.03 5.53 -0.90
C GLN A 15 -26.20 6.62 -1.61
N GLN A 16 -24.93 6.80 -1.24
CA GLN A 16 -24.07 7.80 -1.86
C GLN A 16 -23.44 7.23 -3.13
N VAL A 17 -23.50 8.02 -4.21
CA VAL A 17 -22.73 7.73 -5.43
C VAL A 17 -21.26 8.02 -5.13
N GLY A 18 -20.38 7.06 -5.43
CA GLY A 18 -18.95 7.25 -5.21
C GLY A 18 -18.39 8.40 -6.06
N ASP A 19 -17.62 9.28 -5.43
CA ASP A 19 -16.87 10.35 -6.08
C ASP A 19 -15.38 10.04 -5.92
N PRO A 20 -14.59 9.99 -7.01
CA PRO A 20 -13.14 9.80 -6.94
C PRO A 20 -12.44 10.74 -5.95
N ARG A 21 -12.89 11.99 -5.81
CA ARG A 21 -12.31 13.00 -4.90
C ARG A 21 -12.52 12.65 -3.43
N ASN A 22 -13.59 11.94 -3.14
CA ASN A 22 -13.94 11.46 -1.80
C ASN A 22 -13.40 10.05 -1.54
N TRP A 23 -12.76 9.42 -2.53
CA TRP A 23 -12.16 8.11 -2.34
C TRP A 23 -11.08 8.19 -1.26
N ARG A 24 -11.12 7.23 -0.34
CA ARG A 24 -10.11 7.05 0.71
C ARG A 24 -9.77 5.57 0.78
N PRO A 25 -8.51 5.23 1.13
CA PRO A 25 -8.13 3.85 1.30
C PRO A 25 -8.78 3.28 2.56
N ASN A 26 -9.75 2.39 2.36
CA ASN A 26 -10.22 1.46 3.38
C ASN A 26 -9.32 0.22 3.28
N ILE A 27 -8.43 0.08 4.25
CA ILE A 27 -7.30 -0.83 4.20
C ILE A 27 -7.61 -2.07 5.04
N LEU A 28 -7.53 -3.24 4.42
CA LEU A 28 -7.36 -4.51 5.11
C LEU A 28 -5.87 -4.87 5.10
N LEU A 29 -5.22 -4.78 6.25
CA LEU A 29 -3.81 -5.09 6.43
C LEU A 29 -3.64 -6.53 6.92
N PHE A 30 -3.03 -7.38 6.11
CA PHE A 30 -2.56 -8.69 6.55
C PHE A 30 -1.21 -8.56 7.25
N ALA A 31 -1.18 -8.84 8.55
CA ALA A 31 0.04 -8.75 9.37
C ALA A 31 0.05 -9.83 10.45
N ASP A 32 0.87 -10.86 10.24
CA ASP A 32 1.16 -11.86 11.27
C ASP A 32 2.13 -11.29 12.31
N GLN A 33 2.01 -11.73 13.57
CA GLN A 33 2.89 -11.28 14.67
C GLN A 33 2.99 -9.75 14.75
N LEU A 34 1.85 -9.08 14.93
CA LEU A 34 1.70 -7.63 14.81
C LEU A 34 2.74 -6.82 15.59
N GLU A 35 3.19 -7.29 16.75
CA GLU A 35 4.25 -6.66 17.56
C GLU A 35 5.58 -6.48 16.79
N LYS A 36 5.91 -7.40 15.88
CA LYS A 36 7.12 -7.33 15.05
C LYS A 36 6.92 -6.51 13.78
N ARG A 37 5.68 -6.17 13.44
CA ARG A 37 5.29 -5.49 12.19
C ARG A 37 4.73 -4.10 12.44
N THR A 38 5.07 -3.47 13.55
CA THR A 38 4.62 -2.13 13.93
C THR A 38 4.92 -1.07 12.86
N GLY A 39 6.03 -1.19 12.12
CA GLY A 39 6.32 -0.29 10.98
C GLY A 39 5.27 -0.37 9.86
N GLN A 40 4.81 -1.58 9.51
CA GLN A 40 3.79 -1.80 8.48
C GLN A 40 2.42 -1.30 8.97
N LEU A 41 2.10 -1.57 10.23
CA LEU A 41 0.91 -1.08 10.90
C LEU A 41 0.86 0.46 10.90
N ARG A 42 1.95 1.12 11.30
CA ARG A 42 2.05 2.59 11.32
C ARG A 42 1.88 3.17 9.92
N MET A 43 2.54 2.58 8.92
CA MET A 43 2.42 3.02 7.54
C MET A 43 0.96 2.91 7.03
N ALA A 44 0.30 1.77 7.26
CA ALA A 44 -1.12 1.60 6.91
C ALA A 44 -2.03 2.60 7.64
N ALA A 45 -1.77 2.88 8.92
CA ALA A 45 -2.50 3.89 9.67
C ALA A 45 -2.28 5.31 9.12
N TRP A 46 -1.05 5.64 8.71
CA TRP A 46 -0.74 6.94 8.08
C TRP A 46 -1.38 7.09 6.71
N PHE A 47 -1.52 6.02 5.93
CA PHE A 47 -2.30 6.07 4.68
C PHE A 47 -3.79 6.27 4.95
N ASN A 48 -4.30 5.73 6.06
CA ASN A 48 -5.70 5.85 6.41
C ASN A 48 -6.10 7.25 6.94
N GLN A 49 -5.16 7.96 7.58
CA GLN A 49 -5.35 9.29 8.20
C GLN A 49 -6.54 9.39 9.17
N ASN A 50 -6.96 8.26 9.78
CA ASN A 50 -8.17 8.17 10.61
C ASN A 50 -9.45 8.66 9.90
N ARG A 51 -9.47 8.63 8.58
CA ARG A 51 -10.61 9.06 7.75
C ARG A 51 -11.22 7.91 6.96
N GLY A 52 -10.42 6.92 6.61
CA GLY A 52 -10.90 5.64 6.10
C GLY A 52 -11.12 4.64 7.25
N ILE A 53 -11.19 3.37 6.88
CA ILE A 53 -11.22 2.26 7.84
C ILE A 53 -9.96 1.45 7.70
N LEU A 54 -9.33 1.13 8.83
CA LEU A 54 -8.22 0.21 8.90
C LEU A 54 -8.69 -1.04 9.67
N THR A 55 -8.62 -2.18 9.02
CA THR A 55 -8.77 -3.50 9.65
C THR A 55 -7.44 -4.22 9.55
N VAL A 56 -6.93 -4.73 10.68
CA VAL A 56 -5.71 -5.52 10.75
C VAL A 56 -6.11 -6.97 10.95
N CYS A 57 -5.75 -7.82 10.01
CA CYS A 57 -6.05 -9.24 9.98
C CYS A 57 -4.77 -10.04 10.25
N ASP A 58 -4.76 -10.83 11.33
CA ASP A 58 -3.82 -11.94 11.50
C ASP A 58 -4.48 -13.22 11.01
N VAL A 59 -3.70 -14.15 10.49
CA VAL A 59 -4.23 -15.40 9.99
C VAL A 59 -3.48 -16.61 10.54
N ILE A 60 -4.26 -17.57 11.02
CA ILE A 60 -3.79 -18.82 11.58
C ILE A 60 -4.01 -19.94 10.56
N ALA A 61 -2.98 -20.78 10.38
CA ALA A 61 -3.12 -21.98 9.57
C ALA A 61 -3.83 -23.08 10.38
N GLY A 62 -4.86 -23.71 9.80
CA GLY A 62 -5.54 -24.86 10.39
C GLY A 62 -7.06 -24.81 10.27
N SER A 63 -7.76 -25.47 11.21
CA SER A 63 -9.22 -25.49 11.25
C SER A 63 -9.78 -24.48 12.29
N PRO A 64 -10.92 -23.82 12.02
CA PRO A 64 -11.53 -22.90 12.99
C PRO A 64 -11.92 -23.56 14.32
N ALA A 65 -12.37 -24.82 14.28
CA ALA A 65 -12.83 -25.54 15.47
C ALA A 65 -11.69 -25.80 16.47
N GLU A 66 -10.50 -26.11 15.97
CA GLU A 66 -9.32 -26.40 16.81
C GLU A 66 -8.63 -25.12 17.32
N ASN A 67 -8.85 -23.98 16.63
CA ASN A 67 -8.15 -22.73 16.91
C ASN A 67 -9.01 -21.66 17.61
N ALA A 68 -10.25 -21.97 18.00
CA ALA A 68 -11.19 -20.98 18.55
C ALA A 68 -10.63 -20.18 19.75
N GLU A 69 -9.96 -20.85 20.69
CA GLU A 69 -9.32 -20.19 21.83
C GLU A 69 -8.13 -19.32 21.41
N VAL A 70 -7.32 -19.82 20.46
CA VAL A 70 -6.17 -19.08 19.92
C VAL A 70 -6.63 -17.81 19.20
N VAL A 71 -7.71 -17.90 18.43
CA VAL A 71 -8.34 -16.75 17.74
C VAL A 71 -8.76 -15.68 18.73
N SER A 72 -9.44 -16.08 19.82
CA SER A 72 -9.88 -15.14 20.86
C SER A 72 -8.69 -14.44 21.52
N ASN A 73 -7.69 -15.21 21.96
CA ASN A 73 -6.52 -14.67 22.66
C ASN A 73 -5.70 -13.72 21.76
N ARG A 74 -5.46 -14.10 20.50
CA ARG A 74 -4.73 -13.23 19.54
C ARG A 74 -5.52 -11.97 19.20
N SER A 75 -6.84 -12.05 19.09
CA SER A 75 -7.68 -10.88 18.84
C SER A 75 -7.56 -9.84 19.96
N GLU A 76 -7.54 -10.29 21.23
CA GLU A 76 -7.35 -9.41 22.39
C GLU A 76 -5.94 -8.81 22.44
N GLU A 77 -4.93 -9.61 22.12
CA GLU A 77 -3.53 -9.17 22.03
C GLU A 77 -3.38 -8.07 20.97
N MET A 78 -3.90 -8.28 19.76
CA MET A 78 -3.89 -7.31 18.68
C MET A 78 -4.61 -6.01 19.09
N ALA A 79 -5.79 -6.10 19.70
CA ALA A 79 -6.49 -4.93 20.22
C ALA A 79 -5.67 -4.19 21.29
N GLY A 80 -4.93 -4.92 22.13
CA GLY A 80 -3.95 -4.37 23.07
C GLY A 80 -2.84 -3.58 22.37
N ILE A 81 -2.23 -4.15 21.34
CA ILE A 81 -1.17 -3.52 20.54
C ILE A 81 -1.68 -2.23 19.88
N LEU A 82 -2.85 -2.27 19.24
CA LEU A 82 -3.47 -1.10 18.60
C LEU A 82 -3.68 0.05 19.60
N ARG A 83 -4.18 -0.27 20.81
CA ARG A 83 -4.35 0.72 21.89
C ARG A 83 -3.01 1.29 22.37
N ARG A 84 -1.99 0.45 22.57
CA ARG A 84 -0.64 0.91 22.98
C ARG A 84 0.00 1.84 21.95
N GLU A 85 -0.18 1.55 20.66
CA GLU A 85 0.32 2.38 19.56
C GLU A 85 -0.56 3.61 19.27
N GLY A 86 -1.73 3.74 19.90
CA GLY A 86 -2.68 4.84 19.66
C GLY A 86 -3.33 4.81 18.28
N ILE A 87 -3.41 3.62 17.66
CA ILE A 87 -3.93 3.43 16.30
C ILE A 87 -5.41 3.04 16.36
N VAL A 88 -6.25 3.83 15.69
CA VAL A 88 -7.69 3.56 15.57
C VAL A 88 -7.92 2.58 14.41
N ALA A 89 -8.00 1.30 14.73
CA ALA A 89 -8.24 0.23 13.77
C ALA A 89 -9.06 -0.90 14.38
N PHE A 90 -9.67 -1.73 13.53
CA PHE A 90 -10.25 -3.00 13.92
C PHE A 90 -9.17 -4.09 13.87
N SER A 91 -9.26 -5.06 14.77
CA SER A 91 -8.47 -6.30 14.72
C SER A 91 -9.37 -7.48 14.40
N GLU A 92 -8.92 -8.33 13.49
CA GLU A 92 -9.61 -9.54 13.05
C GLU A 92 -8.57 -10.68 13.03
N VAL A 93 -8.98 -11.88 13.43
CA VAL A 93 -8.13 -13.07 13.38
C VAL A 93 -8.92 -14.16 12.67
N ASP A 94 -8.42 -14.57 11.52
CA ASP A 94 -9.04 -15.59 10.69
C ASP A 94 -8.25 -16.90 10.72
N VAL A 95 -8.91 -17.99 10.33
CA VAL A 95 -8.29 -19.31 10.22
C VAL A 95 -8.48 -19.82 8.79
N MET A 96 -7.39 -20.24 8.15
CA MET A 96 -7.44 -20.82 6.81
C MET A 96 -6.49 -22.01 6.66
N GLU A 97 -6.85 -22.95 5.79
CA GLU A 97 -6.00 -24.10 5.46
C GLU A 97 -5.00 -23.76 4.35
N ASP A 98 -5.45 -23.03 3.34
CA ASP A 98 -4.63 -22.57 2.20
C ASP A 98 -4.56 -21.04 2.17
N PHE A 99 -3.34 -20.53 2.02
CA PHE A 99 -3.06 -19.10 2.06
C PHE A 99 -3.62 -18.36 0.85
N GLU A 100 -3.45 -18.89 -0.36
CA GLU A 100 -3.84 -18.19 -1.60
C GLU A 100 -5.36 -18.04 -1.69
N SER A 101 -6.11 -19.14 -1.52
CA SER A 101 -7.57 -19.11 -1.54
C SER A 101 -8.18 -18.44 -0.30
N GLY A 102 -7.60 -18.64 0.88
CA GLY A 102 -8.12 -18.06 2.11
C GLY A 102 -8.02 -16.55 2.16
N VAL A 103 -6.94 -15.93 1.68
CA VAL A 103 -6.83 -14.46 1.57
C VAL A 103 -7.96 -13.89 0.69
N LEU A 104 -8.25 -14.52 -0.44
CA LEU A 104 -9.35 -14.09 -1.31
C LEU A 104 -10.71 -14.18 -0.63
N ASN A 105 -10.94 -15.24 0.15
CA ASN A 105 -12.20 -15.42 0.87
C ASN A 105 -12.37 -14.31 1.92
N ILE A 106 -11.33 -14.03 2.71
CA ILE A 106 -11.32 -12.96 3.72
C ILE A 106 -11.59 -11.60 3.05
N VAL A 107 -10.87 -11.27 1.97
CA VAL A 107 -11.02 -9.97 1.29
C VAL A 107 -12.43 -9.78 0.70
N GLN A 108 -13.04 -10.83 0.15
CA GLN A 108 -14.38 -10.76 -0.42
C GLN A 108 -15.47 -10.67 0.65
N ALA A 109 -15.26 -11.32 1.80
CA ALA A 109 -16.15 -11.30 2.94
C ALA A 109 -16.00 -10.04 3.82
N ASN A 110 -14.87 -9.33 3.72
CA ASN A 110 -14.56 -8.20 4.59
C ASN A 110 -15.56 -7.03 4.46
N GLY A 111 -15.98 -6.53 5.63
CA GLY A 111 -16.80 -5.34 5.79
C GLY A 111 -18.31 -5.60 5.74
N ILE A 112 -19.10 -4.52 5.84
CA ILE A 112 -20.56 -4.58 5.90
C ILE A 112 -21.16 -3.50 4.99
N GLY A 113 -22.05 -3.90 4.08
CA GLY A 113 -22.69 -2.97 3.14
C GLY A 113 -21.67 -2.28 2.22
N ALA A 114 -21.70 -0.95 2.15
CA ALA A 114 -20.72 -0.13 1.42
C ALA A 114 -19.40 0.06 2.18
N MET A 115 -19.35 -0.32 3.45
CA MET A 115 -18.17 -0.18 4.30
C MET A 115 -17.31 -1.43 4.18
N ARG A 116 -16.52 -1.48 3.10
CA ARG A 116 -15.61 -2.60 2.80
C ARG A 116 -14.21 -2.11 2.47
N ALA A 117 -13.22 -2.98 2.63
CA ALA A 117 -11.88 -2.71 2.15
C ALA A 117 -11.89 -2.49 0.62
N ASN A 118 -11.24 -1.42 0.17
CA ASN A 118 -10.97 -1.14 -1.24
C ASN A 118 -9.47 -1.23 -1.56
N THR A 119 -8.64 -1.35 -0.51
CA THR A 119 -7.21 -1.55 -0.58
C THR A 119 -6.83 -2.69 0.35
N VAL A 120 -6.01 -3.63 -0.14
CA VAL A 120 -5.45 -4.72 0.65
C VAL A 120 -3.96 -4.45 0.81
N ALA A 121 -3.47 -4.44 2.04
CA ALA A 121 -2.06 -4.22 2.33
C ALA A 121 -1.43 -5.49 2.89
N PHE A 122 -0.21 -5.77 2.48
CA PHE A 122 0.58 -6.91 2.92
C PHE A 122 1.94 -6.43 3.40
N GLY A 123 2.48 -7.13 4.39
CA GLY A 123 3.89 -7.03 4.69
C GLY A 123 4.75 -7.70 3.62
N TRP A 124 5.97 -7.19 3.42
CA TRP A 124 6.95 -7.89 2.60
C TRP A 124 7.24 -9.28 3.19
N PRO A 125 7.16 -10.34 2.37
CA PRO A 125 7.44 -11.69 2.81
C PRO A 125 8.95 -11.93 2.95
N SER A 126 9.35 -12.73 3.94
CA SER A 126 10.76 -13.07 4.17
C SER A 126 11.33 -14.10 3.20
N ARG A 127 10.49 -14.73 2.37
CA ARG A 127 10.88 -15.79 1.43
C ARG A 127 10.36 -15.51 0.03
N ALA A 128 11.18 -15.80 -0.97
CA ALA A 128 10.82 -15.60 -2.38
C ALA A 128 9.57 -16.39 -2.80
N GLU A 129 9.40 -17.63 -2.33
CA GLU A 129 8.23 -18.44 -2.70
C GLU A 129 6.93 -17.83 -2.15
N LYS A 130 6.98 -17.21 -0.96
CA LYS A 130 5.83 -16.48 -0.40
C LYS A 130 5.52 -15.22 -1.20
N LEU A 131 6.56 -14.55 -1.75
CA LEU A 131 6.36 -13.43 -2.66
C LEU A 131 5.67 -13.88 -3.95
N GLN A 132 6.03 -15.04 -4.50
CA GLN A 132 5.36 -15.60 -5.67
C GLN A 132 3.87 -15.85 -5.41
N SER A 133 3.52 -16.51 -4.29
CA SER A 133 2.12 -16.69 -3.88
C SER A 133 1.40 -15.36 -3.69
N LEU A 134 2.05 -14.38 -3.07
CA LEU A 134 1.49 -13.04 -2.90
C LEU A 134 1.23 -12.33 -4.24
N LEU A 135 2.12 -12.48 -5.22
CA LEU A 135 1.92 -11.93 -6.56
C LEU A 135 0.72 -12.55 -7.28
N LYS A 136 0.48 -13.87 -7.11
CA LYS A 136 -0.73 -14.54 -7.61
C LYS A 136 -1.99 -13.96 -6.96
N ILE A 137 -1.98 -13.81 -5.63
CA ILE A 137 -3.07 -13.19 -4.88
C ILE A 137 -3.34 -11.77 -5.40
N ILE A 138 -2.31 -10.94 -5.57
CA ILE A 138 -2.47 -9.57 -6.07
C ILE A 138 -3.08 -9.54 -7.47
N ARG A 139 -2.71 -10.47 -8.36
CA ARG A 139 -3.35 -10.62 -9.68
C ARG A 139 -4.85 -10.94 -9.54
N GLN A 140 -5.22 -11.83 -8.63
CA GLN A 140 -6.62 -12.18 -8.39
C GLN A 140 -7.40 -11.02 -7.75
N LEU A 141 -6.79 -10.30 -6.80
CA LEU A 141 -7.34 -9.09 -6.19
C LEU A 141 -7.60 -7.97 -7.21
N ALA A 142 -6.72 -7.84 -8.20
CA ALA A 142 -6.92 -6.93 -9.32
C ALA A 142 -8.20 -7.27 -10.11
N GLY A 143 -8.46 -8.56 -10.33
CA GLY A 143 -9.67 -9.05 -11.01
C GLY A 143 -10.97 -8.72 -10.29
N ILE A 144 -10.96 -8.54 -8.97
CA ILE A 144 -12.12 -8.12 -8.17
C ILE A 144 -12.10 -6.64 -7.79
N GLY A 145 -11.27 -5.84 -8.46
CA GLY A 145 -11.25 -4.39 -8.34
C GLY A 145 -10.68 -3.85 -7.02
N LYS A 146 -9.79 -4.60 -6.35
CA LYS A 146 -9.11 -4.15 -5.13
C LYS A 146 -7.73 -3.60 -5.47
N ALA A 147 -7.37 -2.45 -4.89
CA ALA A 147 -5.99 -2.00 -4.90
C ALA A 147 -5.16 -2.86 -3.93
N SER A 148 -3.88 -3.04 -4.22
CA SER A 148 -2.96 -3.83 -3.39
C SER A 148 -1.70 -3.05 -3.06
N LEU A 149 -1.23 -3.17 -1.81
CA LEU A 149 0.01 -2.60 -1.32
C LEU A 149 0.90 -3.71 -0.77
N ILE A 150 2.19 -3.71 -1.11
CA ILE A 150 3.20 -4.48 -0.37
C ILE A 150 4.15 -3.49 0.30
N ILE A 151 4.20 -3.54 1.61
CA ILE A 151 5.03 -2.66 2.44
C ILE A 151 6.29 -3.44 2.80
N HIS A 152 7.43 -3.02 2.24
CA HIS A 152 8.77 -3.46 2.63
C HIS A 152 9.33 -2.46 3.65
N PRO A 153 9.07 -2.66 4.96
CA PRO A 153 9.63 -1.78 5.96
C PRO A 153 11.13 -2.04 6.07
N THR A 154 11.91 -0.98 5.95
CA THR A 154 13.20 -0.93 6.62
C THR A 154 12.94 -0.13 7.89
N PRO A 155 12.86 -0.76 9.07
CA PRO A 155 12.37 -0.10 10.27
C PRO A 155 13.21 1.15 10.57
N PRO A 156 12.62 2.36 10.57
CA PRO A 156 13.31 3.49 11.16
C PRO A 156 13.26 3.31 12.68
N GLU A 157 14.42 3.42 13.33
CA GLU A 157 14.51 3.43 14.79
C GLU A 157 13.86 4.71 15.33
N GLY A 158 12.74 4.55 16.04
CA GLY A 158 12.15 5.58 16.88
C GLY A 158 11.36 6.69 16.16
N PRO A 159 10.75 7.61 16.94
CA PRO A 159 10.03 8.75 16.42
C PRO A 159 11.02 9.80 15.91
N ARG A 160 11.24 9.81 14.59
CA ARG A 160 11.92 10.92 13.90
C ARG A 160 10.97 11.60 12.93
N ARG A 161 11.35 12.81 12.51
CA ARG A 161 10.72 13.44 11.35
C ARG A 161 11.26 12.79 10.08
N PHE A 162 10.40 12.74 9.07
CA PHE A 162 10.73 12.27 7.73
C PHE A 162 10.73 13.48 6.79
N ASP A 163 11.71 13.51 5.91
CA ASP A 163 12.08 14.66 5.10
C ASP A 163 11.95 14.39 3.59
N ARG A 164 11.89 13.12 3.16
CA ARG A 164 11.92 12.77 1.73
C ARG A 164 11.04 11.57 1.36
N ILE A 165 10.06 11.83 0.48
CA ILE A 165 9.23 10.82 -0.16
C ILE A 165 9.59 10.77 -1.65
N ASP A 166 10.04 9.63 -2.14
CA ASP A 166 10.32 9.44 -3.57
C ASP A 166 9.23 8.58 -4.22
N ILE A 167 8.72 9.01 -5.38
CA ILE A 167 7.72 8.28 -6.16
C ILE A 167 8.26 8.02 -7.54
N TRP A 168 8.45 6.75 -7.89
CA TRP A 168 8.94 6.34 -9.20
C TRP A 168 7.79 6.07 -10.15
N TRP A 169 7.56 7.02 -11.07
CA TRP A 169 6.51 6.91 -12.07
C TRP A 169 7.08 6.58 -13.45
N ARG A 170 6.58 5.50 -14.06
CA ARG A 170 7.01 5.04 -15.40
C ARG A 170 6.00 5.35 -16.50
N GLY A 171 5.07 6.29 -16.28
CA GLY A 171 4.12 6.81 -17.28
C GLY A 171 3.02 5.85 -17.78
N LYS A 172 3.29 4.55 -17.92
CA LYS A 172 2.40 3.61 -18.63
C LYS A 172 1.28 2.98 -17.80
N TYR A 173 1.38 3.00 -16.48
CA TYR A 173 0.46 2.27 -15.62
C TYR A 173 -0.25 3.21 -14.66
N ASN A 174 -1.56 3.04 -14.52
CA ASN A 174 -2.44 3.86 -13.69
C ASN A 174 -2.25 3.61 -12.17
N ASN A 175 -1.02 3.35 -11.72
CA ASN A 175 -0.67 3.29 -10.30
C ASN A 175 -0.29 4.68 -9.76
N GLY A 176 0.10 5.61 -10.64
CA GLY A 176 0.64 6.92 -10.26
C GLY A 176 -0.32 7.72 -9.40
N ASP A 177 -1.61 7.70 -9.73
CA ASP A 177 -2.66 8.40 -8.99
C ASP A 177 -2.78 7.92 -7.54
N LEU A 178 -2.80 6.61 -7.31
CA LEU A 178 -2.82 6.03 -5.97
C LEU A 178 -1.52 6.30 -5.22
N MET A 179 -0.35 6.19 -5.87
CA MET A 179 0.94 6.50 -5.22
C MET A 179 1.02 7.96 -4.75
N LEU A 180 0.58 8.90 -5.59
CA LEU A 180 0.52 10.32 -5.24
C LEU A 180 -0.49 10.59 -4.13
N LEU A 181 -1.65 9.94 -4.17
CA LEU A 181 -2.64 10.03 -3.09
C LEU A 181 -2.06 9.52 -1.77
N LEU A 182 -1.37 8.38 -1.77
CA LEU A 182 -0.73 7.83 -0.57
C LEU A 182 0.38 8.75 -0.04
N ALA A 183 1.21 9.32 -0.92
CA ALA A 183 2.22 10.31 -0.54
C ALA A 183 1.60 11.60 0.02
N TYR A 184 0.50 12.07 -0.56
CA TYR A 184 -0.26 13.19 0.00
C TYR A 184 -0.81 12.86 1.38
N LEU A 185 -1.42 11.69 1.56
CA LEU A 185 -1.95 11.25 2.85
C LEU A 185 -0.82 11.15 3.88
N LEU A 186 0.37 10.69 3.51
CA LEU A 186 1.56 10.79 4.38
C LEU A 186 1.85 12.25 4.74
N SER A 187 1.93 13.17 3.78
CA SER A 187 2.24 14.59 4.05
C SER A 187 1.25 15.30 5.01
N VAL A 188 0.04 14.77 5.19
CA VAL A 188 -0.91 15.28 6.19
C VAL A 188 -0.52 14.86 7.61
N ASN A 189 0.20 13.74 7.76
CA ASN A 189 0.70 13.26 9.04
C ASN A 189 1.75 14.25 9.63
N PRO A 190 1.69 14.58 10.94
CA PRO A 190 2.65 15.48 11.57
C PRO A 190 4.13 15.09 11.42
N LEU A 191 4.46 13.80 11.35
CA LEU A 191 5.84 13.32 11.20
C LEU A 191 6.40 13.50 9.78
N TRP A 192 5.52 13.63 8.79
CA TRP A 192 5.84 13.72 7.36
C TRP A 192 5.49 15.09 6.76
N ARG A 193 4.99 16.03 7.56
CA ARG A 193 4.46 17.33 7.07
C ARG A 193 5.49 18.16 6.31
N GLU A 194 6.75 18.05 6.71
CA GLU A 194 7.86 18.76 6.08
C GLU A 194 8.55 17.92 4.98
N ALA A 195 8.08 16.69 4.74
CA ALA A 195 8.69 15.81 3.76
C ALA A 195 8.49 16.36 2.33
N GLN A 196 9.59 16.46 1.59
CA GLN A 196 9.55 16.79 0.18
C GLN A 196 9.14 15.56 -0.62
N ILE A 197 8.02 15.67 -1.34
CA ILE A 197 7.62 14.66 -2.32
C ILE A 197 8.39 14.91 -3.62
N ASN A 198 9.12 13.91 -4.11
CA ASN A 198 9.81 13.93 -5.39
C ASN A 198 9.14 12.93 -6.33
N LEU A 199 8.63 13.42 -7.45
CA LEU A 199 8.05 12.62 -8.52
C LEU A 199 9.12 12.37 -9.58
N ARG A 200 9.63 11.13 -9.61
CA ARG A 200 10.83 10.72 -10.34
C ARG A 200 10.50 9.86 -11.55
N THR A 201 11.23 10.07 -12.64
CA THR A 201 11.20 9.20 -13.82
C THR A 201 12.58 9.15 -14.47
N ILE A 202 12.90 8.01 -15.08
CA ILE A 202 14.13 7.83 -15.88
C ILE A 202 13.77 7.82 -17.36
N VAL A 203 14.51 8.60 -18.15
CA VAL A 203 14.39 8.68 -19.61
C VAL A 203 15.68 8.20 -20.26
N THR A 204 15.56 7.47 -21.37
CA THR A 204 16.73 6.96 -22.10
C THR A 204 17.31 7.95 -23.12
N LYS A 205 16.57 9.03 -23.41
CA LYS A 205 17.00 10.08 -24.35
C LYS A 205 16.60 11.45 -23.82
N ASP A 206 17.56 12.37 -23.81
CA ASP A 206 17.33 13.75 -23.32
C ASP A 206 16.25 14.49 -24.14
N MET A 207 16.10 14.17 -25.43
CA MET A 207 15.05 14.75 -26.28
C MET A 207 13.62 14.53 -25.77
N THR A 208 13.37 13.48 -24.97
CA THR A 208 12.03 13.21 -24.39
C THR A 208 11.77 13.92 -23.07
N ARG A 209 12.80 14.58 -22.51
CA ARG A 209 12.74 15.20 -21.20
C ARG A 209 11.70 16.35 -21.13
N PRO A 210 11.65 17.32 -22.07
CA PRO A 210 10.73 18.45 -21.94
C PRO A 210 9.25 18.03 -21.92
N ASP A 211 8.87 17.08 -22.77
CA ASP A 211 7.48 16.59 -22.86
C ASP A 211 7.07 15.86 -21.57
N ILE A 212 7.99 15.09 -20.99
CA ILE A 212 7.76 14.37 -19.75
C ILE A 212 7.71 15.35 -18.57
N GLU A 213 8.63 16.32 -18.49
CA GLU A 213 8.60 17.38 -17.49
C GLU A 213 7.27 18.16 -17.53
N GLN A 214 6.79 18.53 -18.72
CA GLN A 214 5.51 19.21 -18.86
C GLN A 214 4.34 18.34 -18.37
N SER A 215 4.36 17.04 -18.70
CA SER A 215 3.35 16.08 -18.27
C SER A 215 3.34 15.88 -16.75
N LEU A 216 4.52 15.79 -16.12
CA LEU A 216 4.65 15.70 -14.67
C LEU A 216 4.18 16.98 -13.98
N THR A 217 4.54 18.15 -14.51
CA THR A 217 4.10 19.46 -13.99
C THR A 217 2.57 19.55 -14.01
N ALA A 218 1.94 19.25 -15.14
CA ALA A 218 0.49 19.29 -15.29
C ALA A 218 -0.21 18.35 -14.30
N LEU A 219 0.35 17.16 -14.07
CA LEU A 219 -0.16 16.25 -13.05
C LEU A 219 -0.01 16.86 -11.64
N ILE A 220 1.17 17.37 -11.26
CA ILE A 220 1.38 17.93 -9.91
C ILE A 220 0.40 19.09 -9.64
N GLU A 221 0.20 19.96 -10.64
CA GLU A 221 -0.73 21.09 -10.55
C GLU A 221 -2.20 20.65 -10.42
N ALA A 222 -2.63 19.66 -11.21
CA ALA A 222 -3.99 19.13 -11.16
C ALA A 222 -4.33 18.57 -9.77
N VAL A 223 -3.37 17.87 -9.16
CA VAL A 223 -3.54 17.20 -7.87
C VAL A 223 -3.38 18.16 -6.68
N ARG A 224 -2.81 19.36 -6.91
CA ARG A 224 -2.55 20.38 -5.88
C ARG A 224 -1.67 19.87 -4.73
N ILE A 225 -0.75 18.95 -5.02
CA ILE A 225 0.25 18.46 -4.06
C ILE A 225 1.54 19.26 -4.24
N LYS A 226 2.22 19.58 -3.14
CA LYS A 226 3.57 20.16 -3.17
C LYS A 226 4.59 19.05 -3.49
N ALA A 227 4.82 18.78 -4.77
CA ALA A 227 5.82 17.83 -5.24
C ALA A 227 6.85 18.51 -6.15
N ARG A 228 8.09 18.03 -6.14
CA ARG A 228 9.12 18.38 -7.11
C ARG A 228 9.17 17.29 -8.17
N GLN A 229 9.17 17.68 -9.44
CA GLN A 229 9.48 16.74 -10.51
C GLN A 229 10.99 16.55 -10.62
N ASP A 230 11.40 15.33 -10.95
CA ASP A 230 12.80 15.02 -11.24
C ASP A 230 12.87 14.03 -12.40
N VAL A 231 13.32 14.52 -13.56
CA VAL A 231 13.47 13.73 -14.79
C VAL A 231 14.95 13.44 -14.99
N ILE A 232 15.31 12.18 -14.77
CA ILE A 232 16.70 11.73 -14.77
C ILE A 232 17.00 11.11 -16.14
N VAL A 233 18.03 11.61 -16.80
CA VAL A 233 18.54 11.03 -18.04
C VAL A 233 19.45 9.86 -17.66
N LEU A 234 19.17 8.66 -18.20
CA LEU A 234 19.96 7.47 -17.93
C LEU A 234 21.39 7.66 -18.44
N GLU A 235 22.37 7.53 -17.55
CA GLU A 235 23.80 7.60 -17.89
C GLU A 235 24.22 6.38 -18.71
N GLU A 236 25.17 6.58 -19.63
CA GLU A 236 25.70 5.50 -20.46
C GLU A 236 26.41 4.45 -19.59
N GLY A 237 26.03 3.19 -19.73
CA GLY A 237 26.59 2.08 -18.96
C GLY A 237 25.90 1.79 -17.62
N LYS A 238 24.97 2.64 -17.15
CA LYS A 238 24.15 2.36 -15.96
C LYS A 238 22.81 1.73 -16.32
N SER A 239 22.33 0.85 -15.45
CA SER A 239 20.98 0.32 -15.52
C SER A 239 19.96 1.27 -14.87
N VAL A 240 18.68 1.10 -15.24
CA VAL A 240 17.56 1.81 -14.62
C VAL A 240 17.48 1.50 -13.12
N VAL A 241 17.78 0.26 -12.72
CA VAL A 241 17.70 -0.19 -11.33
C VAL A 241 18.79 0.47 -10.50
N GLU A 242 20.04 0.45 -10.94
CA GLU A 242 21.16 1.11 -10.25
C GLU A 242 20.91 2.61 -10.09
N THR A 243 20.51 3.29 -11.17
CA THR A 243 20.19 4.74 -11.12
C THR A 243 19.09 5.04 -10.10
N MET A 244 18.06 4.18 -10.04
CA MET A 244 16.94 4.32 -9.12
C MET A 244 17.39 4.14 -7.66
N GLN A 245 18.21 3.12 -7.41
CA GLN A 245 18.75 2.80 -6.09
C GLN A 245 19.68 3.90 -5.57
N GLU A 246 20.63 4.35 -6.40
CA GLU A 246 21.53 5.47 -6.08
C GLU A 246 20.74 6.75 -5.76
N THR A 247 19.76 7.07 -6.61
CA THR A 247 18.96 8.30 -6.45
C THR A 247 18.15 8.28 -5.15
N SER A 248 17.53 7.15 -4.81
CA SER A 248 16.59 7.04 -3.68
C SER A 248 17.20 6.42 -2.43
N ALA A 249 18.52 6.26 -2.35
CA ALA A 249 19.22 5.70 -1.19
C ALA A 249 18.94 6.45 0.12
N GLU A 250 18.80 7.77 0.06
CA GLU A 250 18.52 8.64 1.21
C GLU A 250 17.03 8.98 1.38
N ALA A 251 16.13 8.31 0.65
CA ALA A 251 14.70 8.52 0.84
C ALA A 251 14.23 7.92 2.17
N ASP A 252 13.21 8.50 2.78
CA ASP A 252 12.56 7.88 3.94
C ASP A 252 11.57 6.80 3.52
N VAL A 253 10.91 7.02 2.38
CA VAL A 253 10.04 6.05 1.73
C VAL A 253 10.09 6.18 0.21
N VAL A 254 10.08 5.04 -0.47
CA VAL A 254 10.07 4.95 -1.93
C VAL A 254 8.78 4.27 -2.39
N PHE A 255 7.99 4.93 -3.22
CA PHE A 255 6.82 4.36 -3.88
C PHE A 255 7.18 3.84 -5.27
N LEU A 256 6.79 2.61 -5.55
CA LEU A 256 7.02 1.94 -6.83
C LEU A 256 5.72 1.34 -7.34
N GLY A 257 5.46 1.53 -8.64
CA GLY A 257 4.33 0.89 -9.30
C GLY A 257 4.55 -0.62 -9.41
N LEU A 258 3.59 -1.40 -8.89
CA LEU A 258 3.52 -2.84 -9.04
C LEU A 258 2.57 -3.21 -10.17
N MET A 259 3.06 -4.06 -11.07
CA MET A 259 2.24 -4.72 -12.07
C MET A 259 2.35 -6.22 -11.81
N PRO A 260 1.27 -6.88 -11.32
CA PRO A 260 1.34 -8.31 -11.10
C PRO A 260 1.70 -9.00 -12.41
N PRO A 261 2.65 -9.95 -12.39
CA PRO A 261 3.08 -10.66 -13.58
C PRO A 261 1.95 -11.57 -14.11
N GLU A 262 2.06 -11.96 -15.38
CA GLU A 262 1.20 -13.00 -15.94
C GLU A 262 1.44 -14.34 -15.23
N ALA A 263 0.46 -15.25 -15.35
CA ALA A 263 0.55 -16.57 -14.73
C ALA A 263 1.76 -17.35 -15.25
N GLY A 264 2.60 -17.87 -14.35
CA GLY A 264 3.83 -18.59 -14.65
C GLY A 264 5.09 -17.72 -14.65
N ALA A 265 4.97 -16.39 -14.58
CA ALA A 265 6.12 -15.47 -14.53
C ALA A 265 6.41 -14.94 -13.11
N GLU A 266 5.74 -15.49 -12.08
CA GLU A 266 5.85 -14.99 -10.70
C GLU A 266 7.26 -15.13 -10.12
N GLU A 267 7.96 -16.22 -10.42
CA GLU A 267 9.30 -16.49 -9.88
C GLU A 267 10.33 -15.48 -10.39
N GLU A 268 10.43 -15.31 -11.71
CA GLU A 268 11.32 -14.32 -12.33
C GLU A 268 11.02 -12.91 -11.83
N TYR A 269 9.73 -12.56 -11.76
CA TYR A 269 9.29 -11.25 -11.28
C TYR A 269 9.62 -11.02 -9.80
N ALA A 270 9.43 -12.04 -8.95
CA ALA A 270 9.78 -11.98 -7.53
C ALA A 270 11.29 -11.74 -7.33
N ASN A 271 12.14 -12.47 -8.05
CA ASN A 271 13.59 -12.31 -7.98
C ASN A 271 14.02 -10.89 -8.38
N ARG A 272 13.43 -10.37 -9.46
CA ARG A 272 13.68 -8.99 -9.89
C ARG A 272 13.23 -7.95 -8.86
N LEU A 273 12.07 -8.14 -8.21
CA LEU A 273 11.62 -7.23 -7.17
C LEU A 273 12.55 -7.24 -5.95
N ILE A 274 13.06 -8.43 -5.57
CA ILE A 274 14.04 -8.55 -4.47
C ILE A 274 15.30 -7.75 -4.80
N GLU A 275 15.88 -7.94 -5.98
CA GLU A 275 17.06 -7.19 -6.44
C GLU A 275 16.82 -5.68 -6.43
N ILE A 276 15.65 -5.24 -6.89
CA ILE A 276 15.28 -3.82 -6.93
C ILE A 276 15.18 -3.22 -5.52
N LEU A 277 14.57 -3.95 -4.58
CA LEU A 277 14.23 -3.42 -3.26
C LEU A 277 15.33 -3.60 -2.20
N GLU A 278 16.23 -4.56 -2.35
CA GLU A 278 17.25 -4.90 -1.35
C GLU A 278 18.06 -3.69 -0.82
N PRO A 279 18.58 -2.78 -1.67
CA PRO A 279 19.36 -1.64 -1.18
C PRO A 279 18.48 -0.41 -0.89
N LEU A 280 17.17 -0.48 -1.15
CA LEU A 280 16.27 0.64 -0.89
C LEU A 280 15.91 0.71 0.60
N PRO A 281 15.60 1.92 1.10
CA PRO A 281 15.02 2.10 2.43
C PRO A 281 13.59 1.54 2.46
N THR A 282 12.70 2.06 3.30
CA THR A 282 11.31 1.61 3.29
C THR A 282 10.71 1.79 1.89
N ALA A 283 10.16 0.72 1.32
CA ALA A 283 9.54 0.76 0.00
C ALA A 283 8.08 0.30 0.05
N VAL A 284 7.25 0.91 -0.78
CA VAL A 284 5.83 0.57 -0.90
C VAL A 284 5.53 0.29 -2.36
N LEU A 285 5.27 -0.99 -2.65
CA LEU A 285 4.84 -1.44 -3.96
C LEU A 285 3.32 -1.23 -4.08
N VAL A 286 2.88 -0.50 -5.10
CA VAL A 286 1.49 -0.08 -5.26
C VAL A 286 0.90 -0.62 -6.55
N HIS A 287 -0.17 -1.40 -6.43
CA HIS A 287 -0.99 -1.82 -7.56
C HIS A 287 -2.40 -1.22 -7.44
N ASN A 288 -2.73 -0.28 -8.31
CA ASN A 288 -4.08 0.29 -8.37
C ASN A 288 -4.95 -0.50 -9.33
N SER A 289 -6.02 -1.09 -8.81
CA SER A 289 -7.08 -1.75 -9.57
C SER A 289 -8.47 -1.34 -9.10
N GLY A 290 -8.56 -0.23 -8.35
CA GLY A 290 -9.83 0.31 -7.91
C GLY A 290 -10.69 0.85 -9.06
N PRO A 291 -11.99 1.09 -8.82
CA PRO A 291 -12.93 1.58 -9.84
C PRO A 291 -12.59 2.98 -10.38
N PHE A 292 -11.81 3.76 -9.63
CA PHE A 292 -11.37 5.11 -10.01
C PHE A 292 -9.91 5.15 -10.47
N LYS A 293 -9.39 4.02 -10.96
CA LYS A 293 -8.03 3.92 -11.47
C LYS A 293 -7.76 4.95 -12.57
N GLY A 294 -6.77 5.80 -12.37
CA GLY A 294 -6.44 6.94 -13.23
C GLY A 294 -7.30 8.18 -12.99
N GLN A 295 -8.16 8.19 -11.96
CA GLN A 295 -9.12 9.24 -11.65
C GLN A 295 -9.14 9.61 -10.16
N LEU A 296 -8.29 9.00 -9.32
CA LEU A 296 -8.27 9.25 -7.87
C LEU A 296 -7.84 10.68 -7.48
N LEU A 297 -7.43 11.47 -8.47
CA LEU A 297 -6.91 12.82 -8.30
C LEU A 297 -7.65 13.80 -9.21
#